data_AF-A0A2G4R0J2-F1
#
_entry.id   AF-A0A2G4R0J2-F1
#
_cell.length_a   1.000
_cell.length_b   1.000
_cell.length_c   1.000
_cell.angle_alpha   90.00
_cell.angle_beta   90.00
_cell.angle_gamma   90.00
#
_symmetry.space_group_name_H-M   'P 1'
#
loop_
_entity.id
_entity.type
_entity.pdbx_description
1 polymer ?
#
loop_
_entity_poly.entity_id
_entity_poly.type
_entity_poly.pdbx_seq_one_letter_code
_entity_poly.pdbx_strand_id
1 'polypeptide(L)'
;MKYLSLQEVQIMHDDIINEIGGLSGANPKQIALLDSALTQIQNDDYYPSFIDKLTHLMFACVKFHPFADGNKRTALYIAKAFIKLNRPASLPTDFYQRLEDVIVSVASDELSKDELAQILSAMLKGN
;
A
#
# COMPACT_ATOMS: atom_id res chain seq x y z
N MET A 1 0.29 -4.26 -16.57
CA MET A 1 0.80 -4.27 -15.19
C MET A 1 0.23 -5.50 -14.48
N LYS A 2 0.93 -6.07 -13.50
CA LYS A 2 0.42 -7.16 -12.65
C LYS A 2 -0.18 -6.56 -11.37
N TYR A 3 -1.37 -7.00 -10.98
CA TYR A 3 -2.11 -6.48 -9.84
C TYR A 3 -2.26 -7.54 -8.75
N LEU A 4 -2.37 -7.10 -7.50
CA LEU A 4 -2.69 -7.95 -6.37
C LEU A 4 -4.21 -8.14 -6.32
N SER A 5 -4.64 -9.35 -6.00
CA SER A 5 -6.02 -9.66 -5.62
C SER A 5 -6.27 -9.33 -4.15
N LEU A 6 -7.53 -9.12 -3.77
CA LEU A 6 -7.91 -8.95 -2.37
C LEU A 6 -7.45 -10.13 -1.51
N GLN A 7 -7.58 -11.36 -2.03
CA GLN A 7 -7.17 -12.57 -1.33
C GLN A 7 -5.66 -12.57 -1.02
N GLU A 8 -4.81 -12.19 -1.97
CA GLU A 8 -3.36 -12.08 -1.73
C GLU A 8 -3.03 -11.01 -0.69
N VAL A 9 -3.77 -9.90 -0.67
CA VAL A 9 -3.60 -8.86 0.35
C VAL A 9 -4.02 -9.34 1.74
N GLN A 10 -5.13 -10.08 1.84
CA GLN A 10 -5.58 -10.67 3.11
C GLN A 10 -4.58 -11.71 3.63
N ILE A 11 -4.06 -12.59 2.77
CA ILE A 11 -3.02 -13.56 3.15
C ILE A 11 -1.77 -12.83 3.66
N MET A 12 -1.30 -11.79 2.94
CA MET A 12 -0.17 -11.00 3.41
C MET A 12 -0.44 -10.33 4.76
N HIS A 13 -1.66 -9.83 5.01
CA HIS A 13 -2.01 -9.25 6.31
C HIS A 13 -2.02 -10.30 7.42
N ASP A 14 -2.62 -11.47 7.17
CA ASP A 14 -2.66 -12.56 8.14
C ASP A 14 -1.25 -13.02 8.51
N ASP A 15 -0.35 -13.15 7.53
CA ASP A 15 1.07 -13.47 7.76
C ASP A 15 1.75 -12.42 8.67
N ILE A 16 1.51 -11.13 8.42
CA ILE A 16 2.04 -10.03 9.25
C ILE A 16 1.53 -10.13 10.69
N ILE A 17 0.23 -10.38 10.89
CA ILE A 17 -0.36 -10.49 12.23
C ILE A 17 0.15 -11.74 12.95
N ASN A 18 0.31 -12.85 12.25
CA ASN A 18 0.81 -14.09 12.82
C ASN A 18 2.27 -13.98 13.28
N GLU A 19 3.10 -13.21 12.56
CA GLU A 19 4.51 -13.02 12.89
C GLU A 19 4.73 -11.98 13.99
N ILE A 20 4.04 -10.85 13.94
CA ILE A 20 4.33 -9.68 14.78
C ILE A 20 3.32 -9.50 15.93
N GLY A 21 2.19 -10.20 15.87
CA GLY A 21 1.07 -10.02 16.77
C GLY A 21 0.21 -8.80 16.41
N GLY A 22 -0.94 -8.68 17.08
CA GLY A 22 -1.97 -7.67 16.83
C GLY A 22 -3.36 -8.29 16.85
N LEU A 23 -4.38 -7.49 16.55
CA LEU A 23 -5.75 -7.98 16.43
C LEU A 23 -6.00 -8.54 15.03
N SER A 24 -6.35 -9.82 14.97
CA SER A 24 -6.83 -10.48 13.75
C SER A 24 -8.23 -10.02 13.37
N GLY A 25 -8.56 -10.17 12.10
CA GLY A 25 -9.87 -9.88 11.56
C GLY A 25 -9.93 -8.57 10.79
N ALA A 26 -11.04 -8.41 10.08
CA ALA A 26 -11.24 -7.33 9.14
C ALA A 26 -12.68 -6.80 9.21
N ASN A 27 -12.84 -5.52 8.89
CA ASN A 27 -14.16 -4.90 8.78
C ASN A 27 -14.72 -5.15 7.37
N PRO A 28 -15.85 -5.86 7.20
CA PRO A 28 -16.37 -6.21 5.87
C PRO A 28 -16.62 -4.99 4.96
N LYS A 29 -17.06 -3.86 5.53
CA LYS A 29 -17.31 -2.64 4.75
C LYS A 29 -16.00 -2.02 4.27
N GLN A 30 -14.99 -1.97 5.14
CA GLN A 30 -13.70 -1.37 4.80
C GLN A 30 -12.87 -2.26 3.87
N ILE A 31 -13.00 -3.58 3.99
CA ILE A 31 -12.44 -4.53 3.04
C ILE A 31 -12.99 -4.33 1.64
N ALA A 32 -14.30 -4.10 1.50
CA ALA A 32 -14.91 -3.79 0.21
C ALA A 32 -14.36 -2.48 -0.40
N LEU A 33 -14.00 -1.48 0.42
CA LEU A 33 -13.33 -0.27 -0.08
C LEU A 33 -11.90 -0.55 -0.56
N LEU A 34 -11.16 -1.42 0.14
CA LEU A 34 -9.84 -1.86 -0.32
C LEU A 34 -9.92 -2.61 -1.65
N ASP A 35 -10.91 -3.51 -1.80
CA ASP A 35 -11.15 -4.24 -3.05
C ASP A 35 -11.50 -3.29 -4.21
N SER A 36 -12.31 -2.28 -3.92
CA SER A 36 -12.58 -1.20 -4.88
C SER A 36 -11.30 -0.46 -5.28
N ALA A 37 -10.42 -0.13 -4.34
CA ALA A 37 -9.13 0.50 -4.65
C ALA A 37 -8.24 -0.38 -5.54
N LEU A 38 -8.17 -1.69 -5.25
CA LEU A 38 -7.45 -2.68 -6.08
C LEU A 38 -8.01 -2.76 -7.52
N THR A 39 -9.31 -2.54 -7.68
CA THR A 39 -9.96 -2.46 -8.99
C THR A 39 -9.69 -1.12 -9.68
N GLN A 40 -9.81 -0.03 -8.94
CA GLN A 40 -9.66 1.34 -9.45
C GLN A 40 -8.28 1.59 -10.03
N ILE A 41 -7.20 1.12 -9.38
CA ILE A 41 -5.83 1.28 -9.89
C ILE A 41 -5.60 0.58 -11.24
N GLN A 42 -6.53 -0.24 -11.73
CA GLN A 42 -6.42 -0.85 -13.05
C GLN A 42 -6.93 0.06 -14.17
N ASN A 43 -7.66 1.13 -13.84
CA ASN A 43 -8.14 2.11 -14.80
C ASN A 43 -7.04 3.14 -15.11
N ASP A 44 -6.50 3.09 -16.33
CA ASP A 44 -5.42 3.97 -16.78
C ASP A 44 -5.89 5.41 -17.03
N ASP A 45 -7.19 5.68 -17.22
CA ASP A 45 -7.70 7.04 -17.39
C ASP A 45 -7.59 7.86 -16.09
N TYR A 46 -7.74 7.19 -14.94
CA TYR A 46 -7.66 7.82 -13.62
C TYR A 46 -6.30 7.63 -12.94
N TYR A 47 -5.64 6.50 -13.21
CA TYR A 47 -4.34 6.16 -12.62
C TYR A 47 -3.34 5.81 -13.74
N PRO A 48 -2.89 6.81 -14.54
CA PRO A 48 -2.13 6.57 -15.77
C PRO A 48 -0.71 6.06 -15.52
N SER A 49 -0.10 6.41 -14.38
CA SER A 49 1.27 6.02 -14.08
C SER A 49 1.37 4.95 -12.98
N PHE A 50 2.51 4.26 -12.94
CA PHE A 50 2.82 3.32 -11.85
C PHE A 50 2.78 4.00 -10.47
N ILE A 51 3.22 5.27 -10.38
CA ILE A 51 3.21 6.02 -9.12
C ILE A 51 1.78 6.33 -8.69
N ASP A 52 0.89 6.70 -9.61
CA ASP A 52 -0.52 6.99 -9.26
C ASP A 52 -1.19 5.75 -8.68
N LYS A 53 -0.97 4.59 -9.31
CA LYS A 53 -1.48 3.29 -8.87
C LYS A 53 -0.90 2.88 -7.51
N LEU A 54 0.41 2.97 -7.34
CA LEU A 54 1.10 2.63 -6.07
C LEU A 54 0.64 3.54 -4.93
N THR A 55 0.59 4.85 -5.17
CA THR A 55 0.16 5.86 -4.19
C THR A 55 -1.27 5.59 -3.75
N HIS A 56 -2.18 5.37 -4.70
CA HIS A 56 -3.57 5.12 -4.37
C HIS A 56 -3.75 3.84 -3.54
N LEU A 57 -3.05 2.76 -3.91
CA LEU A 57 -3.07 1.50 -3.16
C LEU A 57 -2.63 1.69 -1.70
N MET A 58 -1.49 2.34 -1.48
CA MET A 58 -0.96 2.61 -0.14
C MET A 58 -1.91 3.49 0.67
N PHE A 59 -2.34 4.60 0.09
CA PHE A 59 -3.20 5.57 0.75
C PHE A 59 -4.55 4.96 1.12
N ALA A 60 -5.17 4.20 0.21
CA ALA A 60 -6.44 3.52 0.44
C ALA A 60 -6.35 2.49 1.57
N CYS A 61 -5.29 1.66 1.57
CA CYS A 61 -5.09 0.66 2.62
C CYS A 61 -4.94 1.30 4.01
N VAL A 62 -4.21 2.40 4.12
CA VAL A 62 -4.11 3.12 5.40
C VAL A 62 -5.43 3.75 5.79
N LYS A 63 -6.07 4.50 4.88
CA LYS A 63 -7.22 5.36 5.21
C LYS A 63 -8.53 4.61 5.39
N PHE A 64 -8.73 3.50 4.71
CA PHE A 64 -9.94 2.71 4.89
C PHE A 64 -9.90 1.85 6.15
N HIS A 65 -8.72 1.65 6.76
CA HIS A 65 -8.55 0.75 7.90
C HIS A 65 -9.28 -0.61 7.71
N PRO A 66 -8.98 -1.34 6.61
CA PRO A 66 -9.64 -2.61 6.28
C PRO A 66 -9.54 -3.66 7.38
N PHE A 67 -8.44 -3.67 8.12
CA PHE A 67 -8.13 -4.66 9.15
C PHE A 67 -8.27 -4.09 10.56
N ALA A 68 -8.52 -4.96 11.54
CA ALA A 68 -8.62 -4.56 12.95
C ALA A 68 -7.30 -3.96 13.49
N ASP A 69 -6.17 -4.47 13.02
CA ASP A 69 -4.83 -3.94 13.28
C ASP A 69 -3.91 -4.18 12.06
N GLY A 70 -2.73 -3.57 12.06
CA GLY A 70 -1.70 -3.84 11.05
C GLY A 70 -1.82 -3.05 9.73
N ASN A 71 -2.85 -2.21 9.55
CA ASN A 71 -3.12 -1.50 8.28
C ASN A 71 -1.91 -0.77 7.69
N LYS A 72 -1.13 -0.05 8.52
CA LYS A 72 0.09 0.65 8.08
C LYS A 72 1.15 -0.33 7.55
N ARG A 73 1.35 -1.45 8.24
CA ARG A 73 2.31 -2.49 7.83
C ARG A 73 1.84 -3.18 6.57
N THR A 74 0.54 -3.51 6.47
CA THR A 74 -0.04 -4.06 5.25
C THR A 74 0.15 -3.14 4.07
N ALA A 75 -0.10 -1.83 4.22
CA ALA A 75 0.13 -0.85 3.17
C ALA A 75 1.59 -0.87 2.65
N LEU A 76 2.58 -0.98 3.54
CA LEU A 76 3.99 -1.10 3.17
C LEU A 76 4.30 -2.42 2.45
N TYR A 77 3.75 -3.55 2.92
CA TYR A 77 4.00 -4.87 2.33
C TYR A 77 3.36 -5.02 0.95
N ILE A 78 2.11 -4.59 0.78
CA ILE A 78 1.43 -4.63 -0.53
C ILE A 78 2.11 -3.68 -1.53
N ALA A 79 2.60 -2.52 -1.07
CA ALA A 79 3.39 -1.61 -1.89
C ALA A 79 4.68 -2.28 -2.39
N LYS A 80 5.44 -2.88 -1.48
CA LYS A 80 6.66 -3.62 -1.83
C LYS A 80 6.36 -4.76 -2.80
N ALA A 81 5.30 -5.53 -2.56
CA ALA A 81 4.88 -6.62 -3.45
C ALA A 81 4.52 -6.08 -4.85
N PHE A 82 3.74 -5.00 -4.92
CA PHE A 82 3.36 -4.37 -6.18
C PHE A 82 4.57 -3.84 -6.97
N ILE A 83 5.57 -3.27 -6.28
CA ILE A 83 6.86 -2.87 -6.88
C ILE A 83 7.63 -4.08 -7.38
N LYS A 84 7.77 -5.15 -6.57
CA LYS A 84 8.47 -6.38 -7.00
C LYS A 84 7.83 -7.03 -8.22
N LEU A 85 6.51 -6.97 -8.34
CA LEU A 85 5.77 -7.56 -9.46
C LEU A 85 5.97 -6.81 -10.79
N ASN A 86 6.23 -5.50 -10.73
CA ASN A 86 6.16 -4.61 -11.90
C ASN A 86 7.46 -3.86 -12.22
N ARG A 87 8.24 -3.49 -11.19
CA ARG A 87 9.48 -2.71 -11.28
C ARG A 87 10.50 -3.18 -10.22
N PRO A 88 10.89 -4.46 -10.19
CA PRO A 88 11.77 -4.99 -9.15
C PRO A 88 13.13 -4.27 -9.10
N ALA A 89 13.64 -3.84 -10.26
CA ALA A 89 14.89 -3.09 -10.35
C ALA A 89 14.83 -1.68 -9.73
N SER A 90 13.64 -1.15 -9.43
CA SER A 90 13.45 0.16 -8.78
C SER A 90 13.27 0.06 -7.27
N LEU A 91 13.27 -1.15 -6.69
CA LEU A 91 13.03 -1.33 -5.25
C LEU A 91 14.32 -1.04 -4.46
N PRO A 92 14.36 0.02 -3.62
CA PRO A 92 15.54 0.29 -2.82
C PRO A 92 15.68 -0.71 -1.66
N THR A 93 16.91 -0.95 -1.22
CA THR A 93 17.20 -1.89 -0.12
C THR A 93 16.68 -1.41 1.23
N ASP A 94 16.64 -0.09 1.43
CA ASP A 94 16.15 0.60 2.64
C ASP A 94 14.66 1.00 2.55
N PHE A 95 13.89 0.36 1.66
CA PHE A 95 12.47 0.67 1.39
C PHE A 95 11.63 0.88 2.65
N TYR A 96 11.69 -0.05 3.60
CA TYR A 96 10.89 0.05 4.82
C TYR A 96 11.34 1.21 5.71
N GLN A 97 12.65 1.38 5.88
CA GLN A 97 13.23 2.47 6.69
C GLN A 97 12.81 3.84 6.16
N ARG A 98 12.73 4.02 4.84
CA ARG A 98 12.33 5.28 4.21
C ARG A 98 10.85 5.61 4.36
N LEU A 99 10.00 4.60 4.50
CA LEU A 99 8.54 4.76 4.46
C LEU A 99 7.85 4.57 5.81
N GLU A 100 8.58 4.17 6.86
CA GLU A 100 8.02 3.96 8.20
C GLU A 100 7.38 5.24 8.75
N ASP A 101 8.12 6.35 8.82
CA ASP A 101 7.58 7.62 9.31
C ASP A 101 6.57 8.23 8.34
N VAL A 102 6.77 8.00 7.04
CA VAL A 102 5.87 8.48 5.98
C VAL A 102 4.49 7.85 6.14
N ILE A 103 4.41 6.53 6.34
CA ILE A 103 3.11 5.84 6.45
C ILE A 103 2.39 6.20 7.76
N VAL A 104 3.14 6.50 8.81
CA VAL A 104 2.58 7.05 10.06
C VAL A 104 1.99 8.42 9.81
N SER A 105 2.72 9.31 9.12
CA SER A 105 2.26 10.67 8.78
C SER A 105 1.02 10.64 7.87
N VAL A 106 0.94 9.68 6.94
CA VAL A 106 -0.28 9.46 6.16
C VAL A 106 -1.42 9.08 7.08
N ALA A 107 -1.22 8.16 8.03
CA ALA A 107 -2.28 7.71 8.93
C ALA A 107 -2.80 8.83 9.85
N SER A 108 -1.94 9.76 10.28
CA SER A 108 -2.27 10.91 11.14
C SER A 108 -2.84 12.13 10.38
N ASP A 109 -3.03 12.04 9.06
CA ASP A 109 -3.44 13.16 8.20
C ASP A 109 -2.43 14.31 8.13
N GLU A 110 -1.19 14.08 8.58
CA GLU A 110 -0.08 15.04 8.48
C GLU A 110 0.59 15.03 7.10
N LEU A 111 0.34 13.99 6.30
CA LEU A 111 0.88 13.82 4.95
C LEU A 111 -0.23 13.45 3.96
N SER A 112 -0.42 14.29 2.95
CA SER A 112 -1.44 14.16 1.93
C SER A 112 -1.12 13.08 0.89
N LYS A 113 -2.14 12.68 0.11
CA LYS A 113 -1.96 11.72 -0.99
C LYS A 113 -0.96 12.21 -2.05
N ASP A 114 -0.95 13.52 -2.32
CA ASP A 114 -0.06 14.12 -3.32
C ASP A 114 1.39 14.16 -2.82
N GLU A 115 1.60 14.49 -1.54
CA GLU A 115 2.94 14.41 -0.91
C GLU A 115 3.46 12.97 -0.90
N LEU A 116 2.59 11.98 -0.64
CA LEU A 116 2.97 10.56 -0.72
C LEU A 116 3.42 10.20 -2.14
N ALA A 117 2.70 10.68 -3.17
CA ALA A 117 3.08 10.46 -4.56
C ALA A 117 4.46 11.04 -4.89
N GLN A 118 4.76 12.24 -4.39
CA GLN A 118 6.06 12.89 -4.58
C GLN A 118 7.20 12.09 -3.95
N ILE A 119 7.02 11.63 -2.70
CA ILE A 119 8.00 10.81 -1.99
C ILE A 119 8.25 9.50 -2.73
N LEU A 120 7.20 8.79 -3.13
CA LEU A 120 7.31 7.53 -3.87
C LEU A 120 7.98 7.73 -5.23
N SER A 121 7.65 8.81 -5.94
CA SER A 121 8.27 9.17 -7.22
C SER A 121 9.77 9.44 -7.07
N ALA A 122 10.17 10.22 -6.06
CA ALA A 122 11.57 10.51 -5.78
C ALA A 122 12.35 9.24 -5.39
N MET A 123 11.77 8.41 -4.52
CA MET A 123 12.38 7.18 -4.04
C MET A 123 12.63 6.17 -5.17
N LEU A 124 11.70 6.04 -6.12
CA LEU A 124 11.79 5.03 -7.19
C LEU A 124 12.54 5.49 -8.46
N LYS A 125 12.88 6.78 -8.57
CA LYS A 125 13.71 7.33 -9.65
C LYS A 125 15.22 7.12 -9.43
N GLY A 126 15.64 6.75 -8.22
CA GLY A 126 17.04 6.77 -7.79
C GLY A 126 17.91 5.57 -8.18
N ASN A 127 17.67 4.91 -9.31
CA ASN A 127 18.49 3.78 -9.81
C ASN A 127 18.96 4.00 -11.25
#